data_AF-A0A6N3BWV0-F1
#
_entry.id   AF-A0A6N3BWV0-F1
#
_cell.length_a   1.000
_cell.length_b   1.000
_cell.length_c   1.000
_cell.angle_alpha   90.00
_cell.angle_beta   90.00
_cell.angle_gamma   90.00
#
_symmetry.space_group_name_H-M   'P 1'
#
loop_
_entity.id
_entity.type
_entity.pdbx_description
1 polymer ?
#
loop_
_entity_poly.entity_id
_entity_poly.type
_entity_poly.pdbx_seq_one_letter_code
_entity_poly.pdbx_strand_id
1 'polypeptide(L)'
;MHNIKKLLMTISMTLAFSCSLLSTGAYAVSNKTSSDVSSESTQKTDDKNSTSNSDKNSSKTDKKEDKKNQDSSTIKNEDVVDGEEQDKTSTKDDEVIKVEIIPHWENINGKLHYVTKDGIIEEEGWFKEKDENPDADNDNEYYLDENHAAVTGWNKIGGQWYYFNEAGVKQTGWQLINYEWYHLDKNGIMEKGWIKDDGSKYYLSDAGTMVVGKKYIDDKWYLFANDGKLQTGFYTYKGKDYYSDKDGVMVTNQWIKTKNYQYYAKADSSIAKGNIIIDGKLQVFDNNGRFIESEDADNYLFVKYLSVGNADCQFIRLPNGETALIDTGDVTTREQLVNFLNEQKLRKKGGKKLIDYVIITHGHSDHIGGLAAVLDNFEVGKIYMPKNAAMQNWYSGLKVNDEVSQADIDMLKYDYQVYKEAAKAVKDNGLKFINPTPGQYIDSNEILQFVQSGKDFGPIGSQKHMAEYWGINENSAIVYLNYGDFQGLFAADMEWTSEKDFWVSDLLDGKKVDLLKVPHHGYNTSSTGDFLKYVNAPVGIVSRAEDSIDKNTAFNNLVNNGVMLYETSQSKNGGISVYATEDNWSMEDASKDN
;
A
#
# COMPACT_ATOMS: atom_id res chain seq x y z
N MET A 1 -48.14 0.78 30.93
CA MET A 1 -48.23 2.24 31.22
C MET A 1 -46.94 2.61 31.96
N HIS A 2 -46.19 3.66 31.63
CA HIS A 2 -46.12 4.56 30.47
C HIS A 2 -44.60 4.64 30.11
N ASN A 3 -44.15 4.65 28.84
CA ASN A 3 -44.13 5.77 27.89
C ASN A 3 -43.56 7.09 28.48
N ILE A 4 -42.67 7.86 27.82
CA ILE A 4 -41.89 7.67 26.58
C ILE A 4 -40.83 8.81 26.53
N LYS A 5 -39.61 8.54 26.05
CA LYS A 5 -38.76 9.41 25.18
C LYS A 5 -37.27 8.98 25.19
N LYS A 6 -36.80 8.48 24.04
CA LYS A 6 -35.41 8.71 23.62
C LYS A 6 -35.35 10.08 22.95
N LEU A 7 -34.21 10.75 23.02
CA LEU A 7 -33.88 11.86 22.12
C LEU A 7 -32.61 11.47 21.35
N LEU A 8 -32.68 11.46 20.02
CA LEU A 8 -31.48 11.43 19.18
C LEU A 8 -31.01 12.87 18.97
N MET A 9 -29.70 13.07 18.90
CA MET A 9 -29.11 14.31 18.41
C MET A 9 -28.10 14.01 17.30
N THR A 10 -28.60 13.70 16.11
CA THR A 10 -27.79 13.60 14.89
C THR A 10 -27.45 15.01 14.39
N ILE A 11 -26.23 15.47 14.67
CA ILE A 11 -25.66 16.64 14.01
C ILE A 11 -24.99 16.17 12.72
N SER A 12 -25.53 16.60 11.57
CA SER A 12 -24.85 16.44 10.28
C SER A 12 -23.91 17.62 10.08
N MET A 13 -22.61 17.38 10.01
CA MET A 13 -21.61 18.43 9.77
C MET A 13 -20.89 18.17 8.45
N THR A 14 -21.17 19.01 7.45
CA THR A 14 -20.51 19.00 6.15
C THR A 14 -20.01 20.40 5.87
N LEU A 15 -18.68 20.62 5.87
CA LEU A 15 -18.09 21.71 5.11
C LEU A 15 -16.58 21.53 4.84
N ALA A 16 -16.20 21.96 3.64
CA ALA A 16 -14.88 22.46 3.20
C ALA A 16 -13.60 21.95 3.88
N PHE A 17 -12.86 21.10 3.17
CA PHE A 17 -11.40 21.02 3.31
C PHE A 17 -10.76 22.26 2.67
N SER A 18 -10.08 23.10 3.47
CA SER A 18 -9.13 24.09 2.95
C SER A 18 -8.09 24.45 4.02
N CYS A 19 -6.99 23.70 4.08
CA CYS A 19 -5.82 24.09 4.86
C CYS A 19 -4.57 23.98 3.97
N SER A 20 -3.93 25.12 3.72
CA SER A 20 -2.71 25.22 2.93
C SER A 20 -1.50 24.73 3.71
N LEU A 21 -0.64 23.91 3.10
CA LEU A 21 0.69 23.65 3.65
C LEU A 21 1.48 24.96 3.70
N LEU A 22 2.11 25.25 4.85
CA LEU A 22 3.48 25.77 4.96
C LEU A 22 3.85 26.04 6.42
N SER A 23 4.72 25.20 7.00
CA SER A 23 5.63 25.61 8.07
C SER A 23 6.93 24.82 7.98
N THR A 24 8.05 25.54 7.81
CA THR A 24 9.39 24.95 7.69
C THR A 24 10.09 24.90 9.04
N GLY A 25 10.37 23.70 9.55
CA GLY A 25 11.19 23.49 10.75
C GLY A 25 12.57 22.93 10.39
N ALA A 26 13.60 23.77 10.38
CA ALA A 26 14.96 23.34 10.10
C ALA A 26 15.67 22.81 11.36
N TYR A 27 16.20 21.59 11.30
CA TYR A 27 17.09 21.06 12.34
C TYR A 27 18.56 21.33 11.98
N ALA A 28 19.25 22.09 12.84
CA ALA A 28 20.68 22.33 12.72
C ALA A 28 21.49 21.21 13.41
N VAL A 29 22.43 20.61 12.68
CA VAL A 29 23.34 19.58 13.22
C VAL A 29 24.60 20.25 13.79
N SER A 30 24.91 19.98 15.06
CA SER A 30 26.15 20.44 15.70
C SER A 30 27.30 19.47 15.45
N ASN A 31 28.13 19.74 14.44
CA ASN A 31 29.37 18.99 14.21
C ASN A 31 30.44 19.30 15.26
N LYS A 32 31.25 18.30 15.61
CA LYS A 32 32.53 18.48 16.28
C LYS A 32 33.63 17.70 15.53
N THR A 33 34.76 18.37 15.35
CA THR A 33 35.96 17.98 14.57
C THR A 33 36.61 16.67 15.06
N SER A 34 37.39 15.91 14.27
CA SER A 34 38.58 16.39 13.51
C SER A 34 39.08 15.45 12.39
N SER A 35 40.07 15.97 11.61
CA SER A 35 41.19 15.25 10.93
C SER A 35 40.85 14.17 9.87
N ASP A 36 41.50 14.10 8.70
CA ASP A 36 42.57 14.94 8.12
C ASP A 36 42.72 14.73 6.59
N VAL A 37 43.41 15.66 5.91
CA VAL A 37 44.27 15.49 4.69
C VAL A 37 43.77 14.60 3.52
N SER A 38 43.72 14.99 2.24
CA SER A 38 43.88 16.24 1.45
C SER A 38 43.45 15.92 -0.02
N SER A 39 43.73 16.58 -1.15
CA SER A 39 44.44 17.82 -1.56
C SER A 39 44.12 18.11 -3.04
N GLU A 40 43.96 19.39 -3.43
CA GLU A 40 44.10 19.97 -4.79
C GLU A 40 43.23 19.40 -5.95
N SER A 41 42.53 20.22 -6.73
CA SER A 41 43.05 21.37 -7.48
C SER A 41 41.99 22.48 -7.73
N THR A 42 42.35 23.56 -8.44
CA THR A 42 41.60 24.83 -8.44
C THR A 42 41.35 25.43 -9.83
N GLN A 43 40.20 26.11 -10.02
CA GLN A 43 40.04 27.50 -10.49
C GLN A 43 38.53 27.84 -10.61
N LYS A 44 38.02 28.88 -9.92
CA LYS A 44 37.94 30.31 -10.33
C LYS A 44 36.96 30.55 -11.49
N THR A 45 35.75 31.08 -11.33
CA THR A 45 35.20 32.31 -10.66
C THR A 45 34.92 33.43 -11.67
N ASP A 46 33.73 34.04 -11.54
CA ASP A 46 33.41 35.49 -11.60
C ASP A 46 32.02 35.75 -12.25
N ASP A 47 31.37 36.91 -12.14
CA ASP A 47 30.86 37.60 -10.92
C ASP A 47 29.76 38.65 -11.30
N LYS A 48 29.00 39.18 -10.32
CA LYS A 48 28.24 40.47 -10.30
C LYS A 48 27.20 40.81 -11.41
N ASN A 49 25.93 40.94 -11.01
CA ASN A 49 25.20 42.23 -10.85
C ASN A 49 23.77 41.97 -10.28
N SER A 50 23.13 42.75 -9.39
CA SER A 50 23.23 44.16 -8.94
C SER A 50 22.40 45.20 -9.72
N THR A 51 21.10 45.27 -9.42
CA THR A 51 20.27 46.48 -9.08
C THR A 51 18.85 45.94 -8.76
N SER A 52 18.05 46.39 -7.79
CA SER A 52 17.87 47.63 -7.02
C SER A 52 17.20 48.79 -7.77
N ASN A 53 15.89 48.97 -7.56
CA ASN A 53 15.36 50.29 -7.24
C ASN A 53 14.08 50.22 -6.41
N SER A 54 13.91 51.20 -5.52
CA SER A 54 12.70 51.47 -4.75
C SER A 54 12.01 52.71 -5.32
N ASP A 55 10.76 52.96 -4.92
CA ASP A 55 10.33 54.35 -4.79
C ASP A 55 9.22 54.56 -3.74
N LYS A 56 9.08 55.81 -3.28
CA LYS A 56 8.11 56.23 -2.24
C LYS A 56 7.46 57.56 -2.61
N ASN A 57 6.14 57.65 -2.56
CA ASN A 57 5.37 58.76 -1.95
C ASN A 57 3.86 58.42 -2.02
N SER A 58 2.94 58.81 -1.12
CA SER A 58 2.86 59.80 -0.03
C SER A 58 1.93 61.00 -0.33
N SER A 59 0.65 60.75 -0.05
CA SER A 59 -0.27 61.68 0.63
C SER A 59 -0.98 62.80 -0.14
N LYS A 60 -2.18 63.12 0.41
CA LYS A 60 -2.95 64.37 0.29
C LYS A 60 -3.62 64.67 -1.06
N THR A 61 -4.84 65.19 -1.11
CA THR A 61 -6.09 65.11 -0.29
C THR A 61 -7.03 66.13 -0.91
N ASP A 62 -8.34 65.88 -0.96
CA ASP A 62 -9.27 66.97 -0.65
C ASP A 62 -10.57 66.47 -0.02
N LYS A 63 -11.29 67.39 0.63
CA LYS A 63 -12.54 67.12 1.37
C LYS A 63 -13.68 67.99 0.84
N LYS A 64 -14.93 67.53 1.00
CA LYS A 64 -16.14 68.32 1.32
C LYS A 64 -17.38 67.39 1.25
N GLU A 65 -18.46 67.59 2.00
CA GLU A 65 -18.66 68.38 3.23
C GLU A 65 -19.91 67.84 3.94
N ASP A 66 -19.92 67.77 5.27
CA ASP A 66 -21.09 67.35 6.05
C ASP A 66 -21.06 68.03 7.42
N LYS A 67 -22.20 68.52 7.96
CA LYS A 67 -22.19 69.30 9.21
C LYS A 67 -23.53 69.58 9.92
N LYS A 68 -23.46 69.41 11.26
CA LYS A 68 -24.41 69.71 12.35
C LYS A 68 -25.40 68.59 12.66
N ASN A 69 -25.47 68.05 13.88
CA ASN A 69 -25.74 68.66 15.22
C ASN A 69 -27.19 69.16 15.33
N GLN A 70 -27.90 68.98 16.46
CA GLN A 70 -27.39 68.87 17.83
C GLN A 70 -28.35 68.15 18.83
N ASP A 71 -27.77 67.58 19.88
CA ASP A 71 -28.22 67.51 21.29
C ASP A 71 -29.44 66.71 21.82
N SER A 72 -29.14 66.03 22.95
CA SER A 72 -29.87 66.01 24.23
C SER A 72 -31.13 65.13 24.48
N SER A 73 -30.85 63.95 25.07
CA SER A 73 -31.41 63.47 26.36
C SER A 73 -32.83 62.86 26.47
N THR A 74 -32.97 62.06 27.55
CA THR A 74 -34.20 61.73 28.28
C THR A 74 -35.21 60.79 27.59
N ILE A 75 -35.03 59.48 27.81
CA ILE A 75 -36.13 58.51 27.75
C ILE A 75 -36.87 58.52 29.09
N LYS A 76 -38.20 58.52 29.04
CA LYS A 76 -39.07 58.38 30.22
C LYS A 76 -39.41 56.91 30.48
N ASN A 77 -39.58 56.55 31.75
CA ASN A 77 -40.46 55.46 32.15
C ASN A 77 -41.86 56.03 32.39
N GLU A 78 -42.89 55.35 31.91
CA GLU A 78 -44.28 55.51 32.35
C GLU A 78 -45.05 54.25 31.92
N ASP A 79 -45.41 53.40 32.88
CA ASP A 79 -46.54 52.49 32.79
C ASP A 79 -47.03 52.24 34.22
N VAL A 80 -48.33 52.38 34.46
CA VAL A 80 -48.94 52.50 35.80
C VAL A 80 -50.01 51.43 35.98
N VAL A 81 -50.00 50.76 37.13
CA VAL A 81 -51.13 49.98 37.63
C VAL A 81 -51.29 50.28 39.12
N ASP A 82 -52.43 50.86 39.50
CA ASP A 82 -52.76 51.19 40.87
C ASP A 82 -53.15 49.95 41.70
N GLY A 83 -52.91 50.02 43.01
CA GLY A 83 -53.39 49.07 44.01
C GLY A 83 -53.33 49.70 45.40
N GLU A 84 -54.48 49.94 46.03
CA GLU A 84 -54.62 50.83 47.19
C GLU A 84 -54.02 50.29 48.51
N GLU A 85 -53.66 51.21 49.40
CA GLU A 85 -53.07 50.96 50.72
C GLU A 85 -54.04 50.29 51.72
N GLN A 86 -53.48 49.60 52.71
CA GLN A 86 -53.90 49.80 54.11
C GLN A 86 -52.69 49.90 55.05
N ASP A 87 -52.59 51.03 55.74
CA ASP A 87 -51.57 51.34 56.75
C ASP A 87 -51.76 50.49 58.04
N LYS A 88 -50.64 49.97 58.56
CA LYS A 88 -50.45 49.69 59.99
C LYS A 88 -49.02 50.01 60.44
N THR A 89 -48.81 51.24 60.89
CA THR A 89 -47.64 51.66 61.67
C THR A 89 -47.28 50.68 62.79
N SER A 90 -46.03 50.23 62.83
CA SER A 90 -45.46 49.51 63.98
C SER A 90 -43.96 49.77 64.07
N THR A 91 -43.56 50.79 64.84
CA THR A 91 -42.15 51.05 65.18
C THR A 91 -41.53 49.86 65.91
N LYS A 92 -40.36 49.40 65.47
CA LYS A 92 -39.41 48.64 66.29
C LYS A 92 -37.97 48.74 65.75
N ASP A 93 -37.10 49.15 66.65
CA ASP A 93 -35.71 48.74 66.85
C ASP A 93 -34.80 48.57 65.61
N ASP A 94 -33.78 49.44 65.51
CA ASP A 94 -32.61 49.25 64.65
C ASP A 94 -31.76 48.05 65.14
N GLU A 95 -32.20 46.82 64.85
CA GLU A 95 -31.30 45.66 64.92
C GLU A 95 -30.20 45.85 63.87
N VAL A 96 -28.95 45.93 64.34
CA VAL A 96 -27.78 45.83 63.47
C VAL A 96 -27.76 44.41 62.90
N ILE A 97 -28.31 44.26 61.70
CA ILE A 97 -28.24 43.00 60.94
C ILE A 97 -26.76 42.69 60.75
N LYS A 98 -26.26 41.73 61.53
CA LYS A 98 -25.05 40.99 61.18
C LYS A 98 -25.37 40.21 59.92
N VAL A 99 -25.04 40.78 58.77
CA VAL A 99 -24.89 40.01 57.54
C VAL A 99 -23.71 39.07 57.79
N GLU A 100 -24.02 37.85 58.18
CA GLU A 100 -23.03 36.80 58.31
C GLU A 100 -22.48 36.50 56.91
N ILE A 101 -21.18 36.74 56.72
CA ILE A 101 -20.53 36.55 55.42
C ILE A 101 -20.44 35.05 55.19
N ILE A 102 -21.41 34.53 54.43
CA ILE A 102 -21.41 33.15 53.94
C ILE A 102 -20.15 32.98 53.07
N PRO A 103 -19.31 31.97 53.33
CA PRO A 103 -18.13 31.73 52.52
C PRO A 103 -18.48 31.50 51.05
N HIS A 104 -17.78 32.19 50.14
CA HIS A 104 -18.09 32.17 48.70
C HIS A 104 -16.88 32.50 47.83
N TRP A 105 -16.98 32.17 46.55
CA TRP A 105 -16.01 32.56 45.54
C TRP A 105 -16.28 33.98 45.02
N GLU A 106 -15.28 34.87 45.13
CA GLU A 106 -15.31 36.23 44.55
C GLU A 106 -14.24 36.36 43.46
N ASN A 107 -14.54 37.11 42.39
CA ASN A 107 -13.55 37.46 41.38
C ASN A 107 -12.89 38.81 41.71
N ILE A 108 -11.66 38.77 42.20
CA ILE A 108 -10.90 39.93 42.64
C ILE A 108 -9.75 40.14 41.64
N ASN A 109 -9.73 41.31 40.98
CA ASN A 109 -8.73 41.68 39.96
C ASN A 109 -8.56 40.67 38.80
N GLY A 110 -9.58 39.88 38.48
CA GLY A 110 -9.53 38.84 37.43
C GLY A 110 -9.13 37.44 37.93
N LYS A 111 -8.88 37.27 39.23
CA LYS A 111 -8.57 36.00 39.88
C LYS A 111 -9.72 35.54 40.79
N LEU A 112 -9.93 34.23 40.89
CA LEU A 112 -11.02 33.64 41.68
C LEU A 112 -10.51 33.27 43.07
N HIS A 113 -10.99 33.95 44.12
CA HIS A 113 -10.56 33.77 45.50
C HIS A 113 -11.73 33.28 46.37
N TYR A 114 -11.45 32.48 47.39
CA TYR A 114 -12.46 32.10 48.38
C TYR A 114 -12.44 33.09 49.55
N VAL A 115 -13.58 33.73 49.80
CA VAL A 115 -13.75 34.79 50.78
C VAL A 115 -14.62 34.28 51.93
N THR A 116 -14.11 34.38 53.15
CA THR A 116 -14.80 34.05 54.40
C THR A 116 -15.08 35.32 55.22
N LYS A 117 -15.74 35.16 56.36
CA LYS A 117 -15.92 36.21 57.38
C LYS A 117 -14.61 36.82 57.91
N ASP A 118 -13.49 36.07 57.84
CA ASP A 118 -12.20 36.44 58.40
C ASP A 118 -11.23 36.99 57.33
N GLY A 119 -11.57 36.85 56.04
CA GLY A 119 -10.79 37.36 54.90
C GLY A 119 -10.78 36.44 53.69
N ILE A 120 -9.91 36.71 52.73
CA ILE A 120 -9.53 35.75 51.68
C ILE A 120 -8.75 34.61 52.35
N ILE A 121 -8.98 33.36 51.93
CA ILE A 121 -8.14 32.22 52.33
C ILE A 121 -6.74 32.40 51.76
N GLU A 122 -5.71 32.49 52.61
CA GLU A 122 -4.29 32.64 52.23
C GLU A 122 -3.54 31.27 52.16
N GLU A 123 -4.24 30.21 51.76
CA GLU A 123 -3.65 28.87 51.58
C GLU A 123 -3.11 28.65 50.15
N GLU A 124 -2.24 27.64 49.99
CA GLU A 124 -1.72 27.18 48.70
C GLU A 124 -1.99 25.69 48.52
N GLY A 125 -2.27 25.27 47.28
CA GLY A 125 -2.44 23.86 46.95
C GLY A 125 -3.90 23.37 46.93
N TRP A 126 -4.12 22.11 47.29
CA TRP A 126 -5.45 21.47 47.20
C TRP A 126 -6.42 22.05 48.23
N PHE A 127 -7.46 22.74 47.75
CA PHE A 127 -8.53 23.32 48.55
C PHE A 127 -9.86 22.59 48.29
N LYS A 128 -10.70 22.48 49.32
CA LYS A 128 -12.03 21.86 49.22
C LYS A 128 -13.08 22.71 49.93
N GLU A 129 -14.13 23.07 49.20
CA GLU A 129 -15.13 24.06 49.66
C GLU A 129 -15.82 23.63 50.97
N LYS A 130 -16.08 22.33 51.15
CA LYS A 130 -16.71 21.76 52.35
C LYS A 130 -15.88 21.83 53.63
N ASP A 131 -14.56 21.94 53.53
CA ASP A 131 -13.70 21.93 54.71
C ASP A 131 -13.80 23.28 55.46
N GLU A 132 -14.04 24.37 54.71
CA GLU A 132 -14.35 25.73 55.23
C GLU A 132 -15.85 26.06 55.28
N ASN A 133 -16.68 25.43 54.44
CA ASN A 133 -18.15 25.61 54.43
C ASN A 133 -18.88 24.26 54.44
N PRO A 134 -19.10 23.66 55.63
CA PRO A 134 -19.74 22.34 55.75
C PRO A 134 -21.16 22.25 55.16
N ASP A 135 -21.85 23.39 55.00
CA ASP A 135 -23.20 23.49 54.44
C ASP A 135 -23.21 23.66 52.91
N ALA A 136 -22.06 23.63 52.24
CA ALA A 136 -21.97 23.76 50.77
C ALA A 136 -22.64 22.57 50.04
N ASP A 137 -23.50 22.87 49.05
CA ASP A 137 -24.29 21.89 48.27
C ASP A 137 -23.43 20.86 47.50
N ASN A 138 -22.16 21.18 47.25
CA ASN A 138 -21.26 20.44 46.36
C ASN A 138 -20.04 19.90 47.14
N ASP A 139 -19.27 18.98 46.55
CA ASP A 139 -18.05 18.42 47.17
C ASP A 139 -16.78 18.86 46.41
N ASN A 140 -16.82 20.05 45.81
CA ASN A 140 -15.85 20.50 44.81
C ASN A 140 -14.43 20.65 45.40
N GLU A 141 -13.46 20.21 44.61
CA GLU A 141 -12.03 20.38 44.86
C GLU A 141 -11.44 21.39 43.86
N TYR A 142 -10.52 22.22 44.36
CA TYR A 142 -9.88 23.33 43.67
C TYR A 142 -8.37 23.26 43.93
N TYR A 143 -7.58 24.04 43.20
CA TYR A 143 -6.15 24.21 43.50
C TYR A 143 -5.79 25.69 43.54
N LEU A 144 -5.29 26.17 44.67
CA LEU A 144 -4.88 27.57 44.89
C LEU A 144 -3.42 27.77 44.48
N ASP A 145 -3.16 28.84 43.73
CA ASP A 145 -1.82 29.25 43.29
C ASP A 145 -1.04 30.04 44.36
N GLU A 146 0.19 30.46 44.04
CA GLU A 146 1.06 31.34 44.87
C GLU A 146 0.47 32.74 45.16
N ASN A 147 -0.75 33.02 44.69
CA ASN A 147 -1.51 34.24 44.96
C ASN A 147 -2.83 33.94 45.70
N HIS A 148 -3.01 32.69 46.16
CA HIS A 148 -4.21 32.18 46.83
C HIS A 148 -5.48 32.27 45.96
N ALA A 149 -5.33 32.07 44.64
CA ALA A 149 -6.42 32.04 43.69
C ALA A 149 -6.60 30.66 43.05
N ALA A 150 -7.84 30.25 42.83
CA ALA A 150 -8.16 29.00 42.15
C ALA A 150 -7.71 29.02 40.68
N VAL A 151 -6.90 28.04 40.29
CA VAL A 151 -6.44 27.87 38.91
C VAL A 151 -7.56 27.39 37.99
N THR A 152 -7.50 27.78 36.72
CA THR A 152 -8.44 27.36 35.67
C THR A 152 -7.71 26.74 34.48
N GLY A 153 -8.39 25.90 33.72
CA GLY A 153 -7.81 25.20 32.56
C GLY A 153 -6.81 24.09 32.91
N TRP A 154 -5.93 23.78 31.97
CA TRP A 154 -4.89 22.75 32.11
C TRP A 154 -3.76 23.20 33.03
N ASN A 155 -3.58 22.51 34.16
CA ASN A 155 -2.54 22.81 35.15
C ASN A 155 -1.71 21.56 35.49
N LYS A 156 -0.40 21.74 35.70
CA LYS A 156 0.54 20.63 35.93
C LYS A 156 1.01 20.56 37.38
N ILE A 157 0.22 19.91 38.23
CA ILE A 157 0.44 19.80 39.68
C ILE A 157 1.17 18.49 40.01
N GLY A 158 2.23 18.55 40.84
CA GLY A 158 2.99 17.35 41.24
C GLY A 158 3.63 16.56 40.08
N GLY A 159 3.76 17.17 38.89
CA GLY A 159 4.20 16.51 37.66
C GLY A 159 3.10 15.85 36.83
N GLN A 160 1.89 15.74 37.36
CA GLN A 160 0.68 15.23 36.72
C GLN A 160 -0.12 16.38 36.08
N TRP A 161 -0.98 16.08 35.09
CA TRP A 161 -1.88 17.07 34.49
C TRP A 161 -3.29 16.93 35.05
N TYR A 162 -3.89 18.08 35.37
CA TYR A 162 -5.26 18.22 35.84
C TYR A 162 -5.96 19.28 34.97
N TYR A 163 -7.29 19.17 34.82
CA TYR A 163 -8.11 20.19 34.17
C TYR A 163 -9.11 20.78 35.16
N PHE A 164 -9.19 22.11 35.20
CA PHE A 164 -10.12 22.86 36.02
C PHE A 164 -11.04 23.67 35.10
N ASN A 165 -12.34 23.75 35.40
CA ASN A 165 -13.28 24.50 34.57
C ASN A 165 -13.15 26.03 34.79
N GLU A 166 -13.98 26.84 34.11
CA GLU A 166 -13.95 28.31 34.23
C GLU A 166 -14.28 28.82 35.65
N ALA A 167 -14.93 28.00 36.49
CA ALA A 167 -15.21 28.27 37.90
C ALA A 167 -14.15 27.66 38.84
N GLY A 168 -12.99 27.23 38.33
CA GLY A 168 -11.89 26.69 39.12
C GLY A 168 -12.09 25.27 39.66
N VAL A 169 -13.21 24.60 39.32
CA VAL A 169 -13.54 23.26 39.83
C VAL A 169 -12.74 22.19 39.09
N LYS A 170 -12.05 21.31 39.82
CA LYS A 170 -11.35 20.13 39.26
C LYS A 170 -12.31 19.21 38.52
N GLN A 171 -11.97 18.87 37.28
CA GLN A 171 -12.77 17.96 36.45
C GLN A 171 -12.27 16.51 36.53
N THR A 172 -13.20 15.57 36.40
CA THR A 172 -12.96 14.12 36.31
C THR A 172 -13.74 13.53 35.12
N GLY A 173 -13.43 12.29 34.74
CA GLY A 173 -14.10 11.58 33.64
C GLY A 173 -13.78 12.14 32.25
N TRP A 174 -14.69 11.94 31.31
CA TRP A 174 -14.58 12.43 29.94
C TRP A 174 -14.82 13.94 29.83
N GLN A 175 -13.88 14.67 29.24
CA GLN A 175 -13.95 16.11 29.04
C GLN A 175 -13.65 16.47 27.59
N LEU A 176 -14.51 17.30 26.97
CA LEU A 176 -14.34 17.80 25.60
C LEU A 176 -13.74 19.21 25.66
N ILE A 177 -12.46 19.34 25.35
CA ILE A 177 -11.68 20.56 25.52
C ILE A 177 -11.04 20.90 24.17
N ASN A 178 -11.27 22.11 23.65
CA ASN A 178 -10.76 22.56 22.35
C ASN A 178 -11.06 21.59 21.18
N TYR A 179 -12.26 20.97 21.19
CA TYR A 179 -12.72 19.94 20.25
C TYR A 179 -12.03 18.57 20.34
N GLU A 180 -11.11 18.36 21.28
CA GLU A 180 -10.52 17.05 21.57
C GLU A 180 -11.10 16.44 22.86
N TRP A 181 -11.32 15.13 22.88
CA TRP A 181 -11.74 14.41 24.10
C TRP A 181 -10.53 13.97 24.91
N TYR A 182 -10.61 14.17 26.22
CA TYR A 182 -9.64 13.72 27.22
C TYR A 182 -10.36 12.88 28.27
N HIS A 183 -9.62 11.99 28.95
CA HIS A 183 -10.12 11.31 30.16
C HIS A 183 -9.27 11.69 31.36
N LEU A 184 -9.93 12.13 32.43
CA LEU A 184 -9.35 12.45 33.72
C LEU A 184 -9.78 11.34 34.70
N ASP A 185 -8.84 10.79 35.48
CA ASP A 185 -9.16 9.73 36.44
C ASP A 185 -10.06 10.25 37.59
N LYS A 186 -10.47 9.35 38.49
CA LYS A 186 -11.30 9.68 39.66
C LYS A 186 -10.68 10.73 40.61
N ASN A 187 -9.38 11.00 40.51
CA ASN A 187 -8.66 11.98 41.31
C ASN A 187 -8.46 13.30 40.53
N GLY A 188 -8.77 13.33 39.23
CA GLY A 188 -8.60 14.45 38.29
C GLY A 188 -7.33 14.37 37.42
N ILE A 189 -6.59 13.26 37.46
CA ILE A 189 -5.32 13.09 36.72
C ILE A 189 -5.59 12.68 35.27
N MET A 190 -5.05 13.40 34.31
CA MET A 190 -5.18 13.08 32.89
C MET A 190 -4.51 11.74 32.53
N GLU A 191 -5.31 10.80 32.05
CA GLU A 191 -4.84 9.46 31.66
C GLU A 191 -4.22 9.45 30.24
N LYS A 192 -3.40 8.42 29.98
CA LYS A 192 -2.70 8.19 28.72
C LYS A 192 -2.66 6.70 28.39
N GLY A 193 -2.59 6.36 27.11
CA GLY A 193 -2.57 4.97 26.66
C GLY A 193 -3.93 4.27 26.84
N TRP A 194 -3.90 2.98 27.12
CA TRP A 194 -5.10 2.13 27.25
C TRP A 194 -5.88 2.41 28.53
N ILE A 195 -7.15 2.79 28.40
CA ILE A 195 -8.11 2.87 29.52
C ILE A 195 -9.32 1.96 29.27
N LYS A 196 -10.13 1.75 30.31
CA LYS A 196 -11.40 1.04 30.23
C LYS A 196 -12.49 1.77 31.02
N ASP A 197 -13.54 2.20 30.33
CA ASP A 197 -14.69 2.91 30.89
C ASP A 197 -16.00 2.37 30.29
N ASP A 198 -17.07 2.34 31.08
CA ASP A 198 -18.36 1.65 30.84
C ASP A 198 -18.22 0.34 30.03
N GLY A 199 -17.37 -0.56 30.53
CA GLY A 199 -17.06 -1.85 29.89
C GLY A 199 -16.20 -1.79 28.61
N SER A 200 -16.16 -0.64 27.94
CA SER A 200 -15.48 -0.36 26.67
C SER A 200 -14.00 -0.04 26.86
N LYS A 201 -13.17 -0.34 25.86
CA LYS A 201 -11.75 0.08 25.83
C LYS A 201 -11.59 1.32 24.95
N TYR A 202 -10.70 2.22 25.36
CA TYR A 202 -10.29 3.42 24.64
C TYR A 202 -8.76 3.55 24.68
N TYR A 203 -8.20 4.42 23.83
CA TYR A 203 -6.78 4.78 23.89
C TYR A 203 -6.60 6.29 23.82
N LEU A 204 -5.86 6.86 24.77
CA LEU A 204 -5.46 8.26 24.80
C LEU A 204 -4.02 8.41 24.27
N SER A 205 -3.76 9.44 23.49
CA SER A 205 -2.43 9.77 22.95
C SER A 205 -1.44 10.20 24.04
N ASP A 206 -0.17 10.41 23.67
CA ASP A 206 0.82 11.03 24.56
C ASP A 206 0.46 12.46 24.98
N ALA A 207 -0.48 13.11 24.27
CA ALA A 207 -1.07 14.40 24.65
C ALA A 207 -2.32 14.26 25.55
N GLY A 208 -2.78 13.04 25.83
CA GLY A 208 -4.03 12.74 26.56
C GLY A 208 -5.29 12.70 25.68
N THR A 209 -5.16 12.92 24.37
CA THR A 209 -6.30 13.07 23.45
C THR A 209 -6.79 11.72 22.93
N MET A 210 -8.12 11.53 22.89
CA MET A 210 -8.77 10.27 22.53
C MET A 210 -8.54 9.90 21.06
N VAL A 211 -8.04 8.70 20.82
CA VAL A 211 -7.82 8.17 19.46
C VAL A 211 -9.14 7.67 18.85
N VAL A 212 -9.37 8.09 17.61
CA VAL A 212 -10.45 7.60 16.73
C VAL A 212 -9.86 7.09 15.41
N GLY A 213 -10.56 6.17 14.73
CA GLY A 213 -10.10 5.60 13.47
C GLY A 213 -9.00 4.53 13.61
N LYS A 214 -8.26 4.27 12.52
CA LYS A 214 -7.25 3.20 12.46
C LYS A 214 -5.90 3.70 12.98
N LYS A 215 -5.34 3.04 14.01
CA LYS A 215 -4.10 3.43 14.71
C LYS A 215 -3.17 2.22 14.86
N TYR A 216 -1.86 2.46 14.75
CA TYR A 216 -0.81 1.50 15.08
C TYR A 216 -0.31 1.76 16.51
N ILE A 217 -0.25 0.73 17.34
CA ILE A 217 0.10 0.74 18.77
C ILE A 217 0.78 -0.61 19.08
N ASP A 218 1.92 -0.63 19.77
CA ASP A 218 2.59 -1.86 20.24
C ASP A 218 2.70 -2.97 19.16
N ASP A 219 3.21 -2.57 18.00
CA ASP A 219 3.35 -3.33 16.74
C ASP A 219 2.06 -3.96 16.16
N LYS A 220 0.89 -3.43 16.57
CA LYS A 220 -0.44 -3.93 16.17
C LYS A 220 -1.32 -2.82 15.63
N TRP A 221 -2.18 -3.18 14.68
CA TRP A 221 -3.24 -2.30 14.18
C TRP A 221 -4.52 -2.47 15.00
N TYR A 222 -5.15 -1.35 15.31
CA TYR A 222 -6.44 -1.26 16.01
C TYR A 222 -7.37 -0.31 15.25
N LEU A 223 -8.68 -0.51 15.36
CA LEU A 223 -9.69 0.46 14.93
C LEU A 223 -10.51 0.95 16.13
N PHE A 224 -10.61 2.26 16.30
CA PHE A 224 -11.49 2.93 17.24
C PHE A 224 -12.64 3.60 16.47
N ALA A 225 -13.86 3.53 17.01
CA ALA A 225 -15.01 4.23 16.42
C ALA A 225 -14.93 5.75 16.63
N ASN A 226 -15.88 6.50 16.05
CA ASN A 226 -15.94 7.96 16.18
C ASN A 226 -16.20 8.44 17.62
N ASP A 227 -16.72 7.57 18.48
CA ASP A 227 -16.88 7.79 19.93
C ASP A 227 -15.70 7.19 20.74
N GLY A 228 -14.57 6.89 20.08
CA GLY A 228 -13.35 6.37 20.69
C GLY A 228 -13.38 4.90 21.08
N LYS A 229 -14.51 4.20 20.97
CA LYS A 229 -14.61 2.80 21.41
C LYS A 229 -13.83 1.86 20.49
N LEU A 230 -12.92 1.09 21.07
CA LEU A 230 -12.18 0.03 20.38
C LEU A 230 -13.13 -1.01 19.76
N GLN A 231 -12.95 -1.29 18.47
CA GLN A 231 -13.76 -2.26 17.74
C GLN A 231 -13.19 -3.68 17.92
N THR A 232 -14.08 -4.64 18.15
CA THR A 232 -13.80 -6.08 18.23
C THR A 232 -14.83 -6.86 17.41
N GLY A 233 -14.48 -8.04 16.92
CA GLY A 233 -15.33 -8.78 15.97
C GLY A 233 -15.39 -8.12 14.60
N PHE A 234 -16.49 -8.34 13.87
CA PHE A 234 -16.71 -7.79 12.53
C PHE A 234 -17.24 -6.35 12.54
N TYR A 235 -16.71 -5.50 11.67
CA TYR A 235 -17.15 -4.12 11.46
C TYR A 235 -16.82 -3.61 10.05
N THR A 236 -17.55 -2.59 9.59
CA THR A 236 -17.32 -1.93 8.30
C THR A 236 -16.63 -0.58 8.52
N TYR A 237 -15.56 -0.31 7.78
CA TYR A 237 -14.82 0.96 7.83
C TYR A 237 -14.46 1.42 6.41
N LYS A 238 -14.82 2.67 6.06
CA LYS A 238 -14.62 3.26 4.73
C LYS A 238 -15.08 2.36 3.56
N GLY A 239 -16.19 1.64 3.73
CA GLY A 239 -16.78 0.77 2.70
C GLY A 239 -16.16 -0.63 2.56
N LYS A 240 -15.10 -0.95 3.31
CA LYS A 240 -14.54 -2.30 3.44
C LYS A 240 -14.98 -2.93 4.77
N ASP A 241 -15.19 -4.24 4.76
CA ASP A 241 -15.44 -5.01 5.98
C ASP A 241 -14.12 -5.54 6.54
N TYR A 242 -14.05 -5.64 7.87
CA TYR A 242 -12.86 -5.97 8.65
C TYR A 242 -13.24 -6.88 9.83
N TYR A 243 -12.23 -7.49 10.45
CA TYR A 243 -12.39 -8.20 11.71
C TYR A 243 -11.22 -7.89 12.65
N SER A 244 -11.53 -7.59 13.92
CA SER A 244 -10.56 -7.58 15.02
C SER A 244 -10.81 -8.74 15.98
N ASP A 245 -9.74 -9.21 16.63
CA ASP A 245 -9.82 -10.22 17.67
C ASP A 245 -10.50 -9.71 18.96
N LYS A 246 -10.52 -10.56 20.00
CA LYS A 246 -11.10 -10.24 21.32
C LYS A 246 -10.38 -9.10 22.08
N ASP A 247 -9.13 -8.80 21.72
CA ASP A 247 -8.32 -7.79 22.37
C ASP A 247 -8.34 -6.45 21.61
N GLY A 248 -8.76 -6.48 20.33
CA GLY A 248 -8.95 -5.35 19.42
C GLY A 248 -8.06 -5.37 18.17
N VAL A 249 -7.15 -6.35 18.08
CA VAL A 249 -6.12 -6.40 17.03
C VAL A 249 -6.77 -6.72 15.69
N MET A 250 -6.56 -5.87 14.68
CA MET A 250 -7.02 -6.10 13.31
C MET A 250 -6.32 -7.33 12.73
N VAL A 251 -7.08 -8.33 12.31
CA VAL A 251 -6.55 -9.60 11.79
C VAL A 251 -6.09 -9.43 10.33
N THR A 252 -5.01 -10.11 9.96
CA THR A 252 -4.42 -10.12 8.59
C THR A 252 -3.93 -11.52 8.22
N ASN A 253 -3.99 -11.85 6.93
CA ASN A 253 -3.57 -13.12 6.33
C ASN A 253 -4.05 -14.40 7.07
N GLN A 254 -5.27 -14.38 7.59
CA GLN A 254 -5.77 -15.44 8.47
C GLN A 254 -7.25 -15.78 8.23
N TRP A 255 -7.55 -17.07 8.39
CA TRP A 255 -8.91 -17.60 8.40
C TRP A 255 -9.61 -17.30 9.72
N ILE A 256 -10.81 -16.74 9.64
CA ILE A 256 -11.68 -16.40 10.77
C ILE A 256 -12.87 -17.36 10.76
N LYS A 257 -12.94 -18.25 11.76
CA LYS A 257 -13.99 -19.27 11.87
C LYS A 257 -15.05 -18.85 12.90
N THR A 258 -16.27 -18.66 12.43
CA THR A 258 -17.45 -18.46 13.29
C THR A 258 -18.21 -19.79 13.47
N LYS A 259 -19.30 -19.77 14.24
CA LYS A 259 -20.17 -20.95 14.42
C LYS A 259 -20.77 -21.48 13.11
N ASN A 260 -21.06 -20.58 12.15
CA ASN A 260 -21.84 -20.90 10.95
C ASN A 260 -21.06 -20.73 9.63
N TYR A 261 -20.04 -19.88 9.61
CA TYR A 261 -19.32 -19.45 8.41
C TYR A 261 -17.82 -19.31 8.66
N GLN A 262 -17.03 -19.50 7.61
CA GLN A 262 -15.61 -19.15 7.56
C GLN A 262 -15.44 -17.88 6.72
N TYR A 263 -14.44 -17.07 7.06
CA TYR A 263 -14.06 -15.84 6.37
C TYR A 263 -12.53 -15.81 6.29
N TYR A 264 -11.94 -14.98 5.44
CA TYR A 264 -10.50 -14.72 5.43
C TYR A 264 -10.24 -13.22 5.51
N ALA A 265 -9.32 -12.79 6.38
CA ALA A 265 -8.82 -11.42 6.38
C ALA A 265 -7.53 -11.34 5.56
N LYS A 266 -7.50 -10.44 4.59
CA LYS A 266 -6.37 -10.23 3.66
C LYS A 266 -5.23 -9.45 4.32
N ALA A 267 -4.14 -9.23 3.57
CA ALA A 267 -2.98 -8.45 4.04
C ALA A 267 -3.33 -7.01 4.45
N ASP A 268 -4.32 -6.38 3.81
CA ASP A 268 -4.81 -5.04 4.16
C ASP A 268 -5.82 -5.02 5.34
N SER A 269 -5.94 -6.15 6.03
CA SER A 269 -6.94 -6.50 7.05
C SER A 269 -8.39 -6.64 6.55
N SER A 270 -8.70 -6.34 5.28
CA SER A 270 -10.08 -6.39 4.80
C SER A 270 -10.52 -7.82 4.50
N ILE A 271 -11.81 -8.10 4.73
CA ILE A 271 -12.40 -9.42 4.52
C ILE A 271 -12.46 -9.75 3.02
N ALA A 272 -12.05 -10.97 2.68
CA ALA A 272 -12.13 -11.57 1.35
C ALA A 272 -13.58 -11.60 0.84
N LYS A 273 -13.79 -11.27 -0.45
CA LYS A 273 -15.06 -11.33 -1.19
C LYS A 273 -14.74 -11.71 -2.63
N GLY A 274 -15.66 -12.38 -3.32
CA GLY A 274 -15.42 -12.85 -4.68
C GLY A 274 -14.44 -14.02 -4.74
N ASN A 275 -13.71 -14.13 -5.85
CA ASN A 275 -12.74 -15.19 -6.10
C ASN A 275 -11.35 -14.72 -5.61
N ILE A 276 -10.79 -15.39 -4.60
CA ILE A 276 -9.48 -15.01 -4.02
C ILE A 276 -8.57 -16.22 -3.84
N ILE A 277 -7.34 -16.13 -4.34
CA ILE A 277 -6.33 -17.17 -4.11
C ILE A 277 -5.78 -17.06 -2.68
N ILE A 278 -5.77 -18.19 -1.97
CA ILE A 278 -5.16 -18.36 -0.64
C ILE A 278 -4.39 -19.69 -0.68
N ASP A 279 -3.12 -19.67 -0.29
CA ASP A 279 -2.23 -20.84 -0.20
C ASP A 279 -2.24 -21.73 -1.46
N GLY A 280 -2.04 -21.10 -2.63
CA GLY A 280 -1.98 -21.75 -3.94
C GLY A 280 -3.32 -22.27 -4.48
N LYS A 281 -4.45 -21.92 -3.84
CA LYS A 281 -5.78 -22.45 -4.16
C LYS A 281 -6.82 -21.34 -4.27
N LEU A 282 -7.67 -21.38 -5.30
CA LEU A 282 -8.82 -20.49 -5.37
C LEU A 282 -9.82 -20.83 -4.25
N GLN A 283 -10.13 -19.83 -3.43
CA GLN A 283 -11.18 -19.84 -2.43
C GLN A 283 -12.28 -18.86 -2.88
N VAL A 284 -13.54 -19.27 -2.78
CA VAL A 284 -14.69 -18.48 -3.22
C VAL A 284 -15.39 -17.87 -2.00
N PHE A 285 -15.73 -16.59 -2.05
CA PHE A 285 -16.42 -15.87 -0.97
C PHE A 285 -17.61 -15.08 -1.52
N ASP A 286 -18.72 -15.07 -0.78
CA ASP A 286 -19.90 -14.29 -1.17
C ASP A 286 -19.73 -12.78 -0.94
N ASN A 287 -20.74 -11.98 -1.32
CA ASN A 287 -20.73 -10.52 -1.15
C ASN A 287 -20.70 -10.05 0.32
N ASN A 288 -20.87 -10.96 1.28
CA ASN A 288 -20.74 -10.74 2.72
C ASN A 288 -19.40 -11.29 3.27
N GLY A 289 -18.53 -11.80 2.39
CA GLY A 289 -17.25 -12.41 2.69
C GLY A 289 -17.31 -13.81 3.30
N ARG A 290 -18.47 -14.47 3.21
CA ARG A 290 -18.64 -15.85 3.71
C ARG A 290 -18.05 -16.81 2.68
N PHE A 291 -17.13 -17.65 3.14
CA PHE A 291 -16.53 -18.71 2.33
C PHE A 291 -17.59 -19.68 1.80
N ILE A 292 -17.46 -20.02 0.52
CA ILE A 292 -18.27 -21.00 -0.21
C ILE A 292 -17.34 -22.15 -0.58
N GLU A 293 -17.61 -23.33 -0.01
CA GLU A 293 -16.95 -24.57 -0.40
C GLU A 293 -17.39 -24.95 -1.83
N SER A 294 -16.42 -25.09 -2.74
CA SER A 294 -16.65 -25.30 -4.17
C SER A 294 -15.64 -26.32 -4.71
N GLU A 295 -16.14 -27.41 -5.32
CA GLU A 295 -15.30 -28.56 -5.71
C GLU A 295 -14.49 -28.31 -7.00
N ASP A 296 -14.99 -27.46 -7.91
CA ASP A 296 -14.35 -27.10 -9.19
C ASP A 296 -14.30 -25.57 -9.40
N ALA A 297 -13.73 -24.85 -8.43
CA ALA A 297 -13.38 -23.44 -8.59
C ALA A 297 -12.10 -23.28 -9.43
N ASP A 298 -12.17 -23.57 -10.74
CA ASP A 298 -11.03 -23.47 -11.68
C ASP A 298 -11.02 -22.22 -12.56
N ASN A 299 -11.99 -21.32 -12.37
CA ASN A 299 -12.13 -20.05 -13.09
C ASN A 299 -11.13 -18.98 -12.58
N TYR A 300 -9.84 -19.27 -12.69
CA TYR A 300 -8.72 -18.38 -12.36
C TYR A 300 -7.58 -18.59 -13.36
N LEU A 301 -6.72 -17.58 -13.50
CA LEU A 301 -5.47 -17.70 -14.25
C LEU A 301 -4.43 -18.41 -13.38
N PHE A 302 -3.80 -19.43 -13.95
CA PHE A 302 -2.63 -20.10 -13.37
C PHE A 302 -1.45 -19.98 -14.33
N VAL A 303 -0.28 -19.57 -13.82
CA VAL A 303 0.99 -19.58 -14.55
C VAL A 303 2.01 -20.36 -13.73
N LYS A 304 2.72 -21.29 -14.36
CA LYS A 304 3.86 -22.01 -13.78
C LYS A 304 5.11 -21.68 -14.59
N TYR A 305 6.11 -21.10 -13.94
CA TYR A 305 7.46 -20.97 -14.47
C TYR A 305 8.21 -22.24 -14.06
N LEU A 306 8.34 -23.22 -14.96
CA LEU A 306 8.91 -24.52 -14.61
C LEU A 306 10.42 -24.40 -14.36
N SER A 307 10.93 -25.16 -13.38
CA SER A 307 12.37 -25.29 -13.16
C SER A 307 12.99 -26.29 -14.12
N VAL A 308 13.28 -25.86 -15.35
CA VAL A 308 13.89 -26.65 -16.42
C VAL A 308 15.41 -26.42 -16.59
N GLY A 309 16.07 -25.87 -15.57
CA GLY A 309 17.49 -25.50 -15.66
C GLY A 309 17.70 -24.17 -16.39
N ASN A 310 18.85 -24.00 -17.05
CA ASN A 310 19.11 -22.83 -17.92
C ASN A 310 18.39 -23.04 -19.25
N ALA A 311 17.07 -22.89 -19.22
CA ALA A 311 16.14 -23.18 -20.29
C ALA A 311 14.80 -22.53 -19.94
N ASP A 312 13.90 -22.36 -20.92
CA ASP A 312 12.64 -21.65 -20.69
C ASP A 312 11.39 -22.50 -20.95
N CYS A 313 10.48 -22.49 -19.98
CA CYS A 313 9.16 -23.11 -20.10
C CYS A 313 8.18 -22.49 -19.10
N GLN A 314 7.17 -21.79 -19.61
CA GLN A 314 6.03 -21.32 -18.83
C GLN A 314 4.74 -21.99 -19.30
N PHE A 315 4.07 -22.69 -18.38
CA PHE A 315 2.71 -23.18 -18.61
C PHE A 315 1.69 -22.17 -18.10
N ILE A 316 0.70 -21.86 -18.92
CA ILE A 316 -0.41 -20.98 -18.59
C ILE A 316 -1.72 -21.77 -18.75
N ARG A 317 -2.57 -21.73 -17.73
CA ARG A 317 -3.98 -22.12 -17.83
C ARG A 317 -4.85 -20.89 -17.62
N LEU A 318 -5.62 -20.55 -18.65
CA LEU A 318 -6.51 -19.41 -18.68
C LEU A 318 -7.81 -19.69 -17.90
N PRO A 319 -8.56 -18.66 -17.45
CA PRO A 319 -9.77 -18.84 -16.64
C PRO A 319 -10.92 -19.58 -17.34
N ASN A 320 -10.89 -19.67 -18.67
CA ASN A 320 -11.82 -20.44 -19.51
C ASN A 320 -11.37 -21.91 -19.72
N GLY A 321 -10.27 -22.33 -19.09
CA GLY A 321 -9.67 -23.65 -19.21
C GLY A 321 -8.81 -23.86 -20.46
N GLU A 322 -8.62 -22.84 -21.31
CA GLU A 322 -7.64 -22.91 -22.41
C GLU A 322 -6.20 -22.88 -21.87
N THR A 323 -5.26 -23.50 -22.59
CA THR A 323 -3.88 -23.64 -22.10
C THR A 323 -2.84 -23.23 -23.12
N ALA A 324 -1.80 -22.54 -22.64
CA ALA A 324 -0.64 -22.16 -23.43
C ALA A 324 0.66 -22.70 -22.82
N LEU A 325 1.63 -23.01 -23.67
CA LEU A 325 3.05 -23.07 -23.33
C LEU A 325 3.76 -21.88 -23.97
N ILE A 326 4.59 -21.17 -23.21
CA ILE A 326 5.64 -20.29 -23.74
C ILE A 326 6.95 -21.03 -23.50
N ASP A 327 7.58 -21.42 -24.61
CA ASP A 327 8.69 -22.36 -24.69
C ASP A 327 8.47 -23.71 -24.00
N THR A 328 9.44 -24.60 -24.15
CA THR A 328 9.30 -26.04 -23.86
C THR A 328 10.52 -26.65 -23.14
N GLY A 329 11.49 -25.85 -22.72
CA GLY A 329 12.72 -26.29 -22.06
C GLY A 329 13.67 -27.09 -22.96
N ASP A 330 14.83 -27.47 -22.41
CA ASP A 330 15.81 -28.31 -23.10
C ASP A 330 15.36 -29.79 -23.21
N VAL A 331 15.95 -30.49 -24.18
CA VAL A 331 15.85 -31.93 -24.42
C VAL A 331 15.98 -32.78 -23.15
N THR A 332 16.89 -32.42 -22.23
CA THR A 332 17.08 -33.16 -20.97
C THR A 332 15.90 -33.08 -20.02
N THR A 333 15.01 -32.09 -20.18
CA THR A 333 13.85 -31.84 -19.30
C THR A 333 12.52 -32.35 -19.85
N ARG A 334 12.52 -32.98 -21.04
CA ARG A 334 11.35 -33.54 -21.72
C ARG A 334 10.44 -34.38 -20.81
N GLU A 335 11.01 -35.25 -19.99
CA GLU A 335 10.23 -36.10 -19.08
C GLU A 335 9.54 -35.29 -17.97
N GLN A 336 10.24 -34.32 -17.38
CA GLN A 336 9.69 -33.43 -16.36
C GLN A 336 8.51 -32.61 -16.90
N LEU A 337 8.65 -32.03 -18.11
CA LEU A 337 7.58 -31.30 -18.78
C LEU A 337 6.37 -32.20 -19.07
N VAL A 338 6.58 -33.39 -19.64
CA VAL A 338 5.50 -34.33 -19.96
C VAL A 338 4.80 -34.85 -18.71
N ASN A 339 5.52 -35.07 -17.61
CA ASN A 339 4.94 -35.47 -16.32
C ASN A 339 4.12 -34.34 -15.71
N PHE A 340 4.67 -33.11 -15.61
CA PHE A 340 3.95 -31.93 -15.13
C PHE A 340 2.66 -31.68 -15.93
N LEU A 341 2.72 -31.69 -17.27
CA LEU A 341 1.56 -31.54 -18.14
C LEU A 341 0.54 -32.67 -17.98
N ASN A 342 0.97 -33.85 -17.54
CA ASN A 342 0.07 -34.95 -17.25
C ASN A 342 -0.68 -34.79 -15.91
N GLU A 343 -0.14 -34.05 -14.96
CA GLU A 343 -0.80 -33.74 -13.69
C GLU A 343 -1.85 -32.62 -13.85
N GLN A 344 -1.74 -31.77 -14.88
CA GLN A 344 -2.66 -30.65 -15.10
C GLN A 344 -4.07 -31.09 -15.56
N LYS A 345 -5.09 -30.34 -15.13
CA LYS A 345 -6.49 -30.41 -15.62
C LYS A 345 -6.60 -29.87 -17.07
N LEU A 346 -5.98 -30.56 -18.03
CA LEU A 346 -6.03 -30.20 -19.46
C LEU A 346 -7.38 -30.59 -20.11
N ARG A 347 -7.84 -29.76 -21.07
CA ARG A 347 -8.98 -30.09 -21.95
C ARG A 347 -8.66 -31.32 -22.81
N LYS A 348 -9.65 -31.86 -23.52
CA LYS A 348 -9.45 -33.01 -24.44
C LYS A 348 -9.99 -32.76 -25.84
N LYS A 349 -9.23 -33.21 -26.84
CA LYS A 349 -9.57 -33.20 -28.28
C LYS A 349 -9.05 -34.49 -28.90
N GLY A 350 -9.87 -35.16 -29.70
CA GLY A 350 -9.56 -36.50 -30.23
C GLY A 350 -9.37 -37.60 -29.16
N GLY A 351 -9.73 -37.35 -27.89
CA GLY A 351 -9.48 -38.24 -26.76
C GLY A 351 -8.14 -38.02 -26.06
N LYS A 352 -7.14 -37.44 -26.74
CA LYS A 352 -5.89 -36.93 -26.12
C LYS A 352 -6.17 -35.70 -25.25
N LYS A 353 -5.26 -35.42 -24.31
CA LYS A 353 -5.16 -34.11 -23.63
C LYS A 353 -4.72 -33.06 -24.64
N LEU A 354 -5.27 -31.85 -24.54
CA LEU A 354 -5.06 -30.74 -25.46
C LEU A 354 -4.25 -29.62 -24.79
N ILE A 355 -3.26 -29.11 -25.52
CA ILE A 355 -2.61 -27.82 -25.27
C ILE A 355 -3.02 -26.90 -26.41
N ASP A 356 -3.71 -25.81 -26.10
CA ASP A 356 -4.38 -25.00 -27.12
C ASP A 356 -3.38 -24.16 -27.93
N TYR A 357 -2.35 -23.64 -27.25
CA TYR A 357 -1.32 -22.79 -27.85
C TYR A 357 0.07 -23.25 -27.40
N VAL A 358 1.03 -23.30 -28.32
CA VAL A 358 2.46 -23.31 -27.99
C VAL A 358 3.10 -22.10 -28.67
N ILE A 359 3.82 -21.31 -27.91
CA ILE A 359 4.64 -20.19 -28.39
C ILE A 359 6.08 -20.67 -28.24
N ILE A 360 6.78 -20.86 -29.35
CA ILE A 360 8.24 -20.96 -29.33
C ILE A 360 8.77 -19.55 -29.58
N THR A 361 9.45 -18.98 -28.60
CA THR A 361 9.92 -17.59 -28.66
C THR A 361 11.01 -17.44 -29.71
N HIS A 362 11.98 -18.34 -29.68
CA HIS A 362 13.01 -18.57 -30.69
C HIS A 362 13.47 -20.04 -30.65
N GLY A 363 14.22 -20.48 -31.66
CA GLY A 363 14.51 -21.90 -31.89
C GLY A 363 15.76 -22.49 -31.22
N HIS A 364 16.40 -21.83 -30.25
CA HIS A 364 17.51 -22.45 -29.49
C HIS A 364 17.02 -23.69 -28.74
N SER A 365 17.94 -24.61 -28.45
CA SER A 365 17.66 -25.95 -27.93
C SER A 365 17.02 -25.95 -26.54
N ASP A 366 17.29 -24.94 -25.74
CA ASP A 366 16.75 -24.73 -24.39
C ASP A 366 15.38 -24.04 -24.38
N HIS A 367 14.89 -23.60 -25.54
CA HIS A 367 13.53 -23.07 -25.74
C HIS A 367 12.63 -24.06 -26.50
N ILE A 368 13.12 -24.62 -27.62
CA ILE A 368 12.36 -25.55 -28.48
C ILE A 368 12.53 -27.04 -28.11
N GLY A 369 13.42 -27.36 -27.17
CA GLY A 369 13.88 -28.73 -26.88
C GLY A 369 12.78 -29.70 -26.50
N GLY A 370 11.79 -29.27 -25.71
CA GLY A 370 10.65 -30.11 -25.31
C GLY A 370 9.60 -30.36 -26.39
N LEU A 371 9.51 -29.53 -27.44
CA LEU A 371 8.37 -29.51 -28.37
C LEU A 371 8.08 -30.86 -29.04
N ALA A 372 9.10 -31.65 -29.37
CA ALA A 372 8.90 -32.99 -29.94
C ALA A 372 8.16 -33.92 -28.95
N ALA A 373 8.59 -33.97 -27.69
CA ALA A 373 7.97 -34.80 -26.65
C ALA A 373 6.56 -34.31 -26.29
N VAL A 374 6.31 -33.00 -26.36
CA VAL A 374 4.96 -32.43 -26.22
C VAL A 374 4.03 -32.96 -27.32
N LEU A 375 4.48 -32.97 -28.57
CA LEU A 375 3.66 -33.40 -29.73
C LEU A 375 3.41 -34.91 -29.78
N ASP A 376 4.35 -35.74 -29.31
CA ASP A 376 4.11 -37.19 -29.19
C ASP A 376 2.99 -37.49 -28.18
N ASN A 377 2.99 -36.81 -27.03
CA ASN A 377 2.11 -37.09 -25.90
C ASN A 377 0.75 -36.37 -25.95
N PHE A 378 0.72 -35.12 -26.42
CA PHE A 378 -0.45 -34.23 -26.35
C PHE A 378 -0.99 -33.89 -27.74
N GLU A 379 -2.27 -33.55 -27.81
CA GLU A 379 -2.85 -32.86 -28.97
C GLU A 379 -2.47 -31.36 -28.85
N VAL A 380 -2.05 -30.72 -29.94
CA VAL A 380 -1.72 -29.28 -29.95
C VAL A 380 -2.64 -28.51 -30.90
N GLY A 381 -3.14 -27.35 -30.47
CA GLY A 381 -4.08 -26.51 -31.23
C GLY A 381 -3.39 -25.62 -32.26
N LYS A 382 -2.53 -24.70 -31.80
CA LYS A 382 -1.70 -23.81 -32.64
C LYS A 382 -0.27 -23.80 -32.13
N ILE A 383 0.70 -23.60 -33.04
CA ILE A 383 2.10 -23.37 -32.69
C ILE A 383 2.55 -22.07 -33.35
N TYR A 384 3.07 -21.13 -32.56
CA TYR A 384 3.63 -19.87 -33.02
C TYR A 384 5.16 -19.89 -32.91
N MET A 385 5.85 -19.28 -33.88
CA MET A 385 7.30 -19.02 -33.80
C MET A 385 7.66 -17.93 -34.83
N PRO A 386 8.54 -16.95 -34.52
CA PRO A 386 9.00 -15.96 -35.50
C PRO A 386 9.82 -16.63 -36.61
N LYS A 387 9.55 -16.29 -37.87
CA LYS A 387 10.24 -16.92 -39.02
C LYS A 387 11.75 -16.64 -39.05
N ASN A 388 12.20 -15.49 -38.57
CA ASN A 388 13.61 -15.11 -38.43
C ASN A 388 14.26 -15.57 -37.12
N ALA A 389 13.49 -16.20 -36.22
CA ALA A 389 13.99 -16.85 -35.01
C ALA A 389 14.11 -18.39 -35.16
N ALA A 390 14.01 -18.89 -36.40
CA ALA A 390 14.13 -20.30 -36.75
C ALA A 390 15.59 -20.70 -37.02
N MET A 391 16.04 -21.88 -36.57
CA MET A 391 17.46 -22.23 -36.69
C MET A 391 17.89 -22.51 -38.12
N GLN A 392 19.10 -22.06 -38.45
CA GLN A 392 19.74 -22.31 -39.73
C GLN A 392 21.01 -23.16 -39.54
N ASN A 393 21.53 -23.68 -40.65
CA ASN A 393 22.70 -24.56 -40.66
C ASN A 393 24.01 -23.77 -40.56
N TRP A 394 24.16 -22.89 -39.56
CA TRP A 394 25.27 -21.92 -39.46
C TRP A 394 26.65 -22.56 -39.31
N TYR A 395 26.76 -23.78 -38.77
CA TYR A 395 28.02 -24.53 -38.75
C TYR A 395 28.49 -25.03 -40.14
N SER A 396 27.65 -24.90 -41.18
CA SER A 396 27.93 -25.46 -42.50
C SER A 396 29.08 -24.74 -43.22
N GLY A 397 30.27 -25.34 -43.13
CA GLY A 397 31.49 -24.81 -43.74
C GLY A 397 32.40 -24.04 -42.77
N LEU A 398 31.98 -23.87 -41.50
CA LEU A 398 32.88 -23.41 -40.45
C LEU A 398 34.01 -24.43 -40.22
N LYS A 399 35.14 -23.92 -39.74
CA LYS A 399 36.33 -24.70 -39.37
C LYS A 399 36.91 -24.08 -38.11
N VAL A 400 37.47 -24.92 -37.24
CA VAL A 400 38.17 -24.46 -36.04
C VAL A 400 39.33 -23.53 -36.43
N ASN A 401 39.37 -22.35 -35.82
CA ASN A 401 40.40 -21.33 -36.00
C ASN A 401 40.53 -20.49 -34.70
N ASP A 402 41.21 -19.35 -34.76
CA ASP A 402 41.45 -18.48 -33.59
C ASP A 402 40.19 -17.71 -33.11
N GLU A 403 39.09 -17.72 -33.89
CA GLU A 403 37.82 -17.05 -33.58
C GLU A 403 36.70 -18.03 -33.20
N VAL A 404 36.73 -19.26 -33.72
CA VAL A 404 35.69 -20.28 -33.62
C VAL A 404 36.30 -21.59 -33.15
N SER A 405 35.89 -22.07 -31.98
CA SER A 405 36.36 -23.31 -31.38
C SER A 405 35.59 -24.54 -31.87
N GLN A 406 36.04 -25.73 -31.47
CA GLN A 406 35.30 -26.97 -31.71
C GLN A 406 33.98 -27.00 -30.91
N ALA A 407 33.94 -26.39 -29.73
CA ALA A 407 32.74 -26.37 -28.87
C ALA A 407 31.62 -25.53 -29.51
N ASP A 408 31.94 -24.37 -30.07
CA ASP A 408 30.97 -23.50 -30.77
C ASP A 408 30.35 -24.25 -31.96
N ILE A 409 31.20 -24.95 -32.73
CA ILE A 409 30.77 -25.77 -33.87
C ILE A 409 29.87 -26.94 -33.44
N ASP A 410 30.05 -27.49 -32.25
CA ASP A 410 29.23 -28.61 -31.75
C ASP A 410 27.93 -28.14 -31.06
N MET A 411 27.94 -26.98 -30.41
CA MET A 411 26.73 -26.26 -29.97
C MET A 411 25.82 -25.93 -31.17
N LEU A 412 26.36 -25.26 -32.19
CA LEU A 412 25.65 -24.94 -33.44
C LEU A 412 25.04 -26.19 -34.12
N LYS A 413 25.68 -27.35 -33.99
CA LYS A 413 25.15 -28.63 -34.49
C LYS A 413 24.01 -29.13 -33.63
N TYR A 414 24.14 -29.10 -32.30
CA TYR A 414 23.14 -29.60 -31.36
C TYR A 414 21.82 -28.86 -31.56
N ASP A 415 21.83 -27.54 -31.47
CA ASP A 415 20.66 -26.67 -31.66
C ASP A 415 19.98 -26.89 -33.02
N TYR A 416 20.76 -26.96 -34.10
CA TYR A 416 20.20 -27.25 -35.42
C TYR A 416 19.66 -28.70 -35.55
N GLN A 417 20.13 -29.68 -34.75
CA GLN A 417 19.49 -31.00 -34.70
C GLN A 417 18.17 -30.94 -33.94
N VAL A 418 18.15 -30.32 -32.75
CA VAL A 418 16.97 -30.19 -31.88
C VAL A 418 15.85 -29.43 -32.60
N TYR A 419 16.18 -28.30 -33.22
CA TYR A 419 15.24 -27.54 -34.05
C TYR A 419 14.65 -28.38 -35.20
N LYS A 420 15.48 -29.19 -35.89
CA LYS A 420 14.99 -30.07 -36.97
C LYS A 420 14.10 -31.22 -36.46
N GLU A 421 14.39 -31.76 -35.29
CA GLU A 421 13.55 -32.77 -34.62
C GLU A 421 12.16 -32.17 -34.33
N ALA A 422 12.12 -31.02 -33.66
CA ALA A 422 10.90 -30.29 -33.37
C ALA A 422 10.13 -29.92 -34.65
N ALA A 423 10.80 -29.33 -35.65
CA ALA A 423 10.17 -28.98 -36.93
C ALA A 423 9.66 -30.21 -37.71
N LYS A 424 10.28 -31.38 -37.54
CA LYS A 424 9.76 -32.64 -38.08
C LYS A 424 8.50 -33.09 -37.32
N ALA A 425 8.53 -33.10 -35.99
CA ALA A 425 7.38 -33.48 -35.16
C ALA A 425 6.14 -32.59 -35.42
N VAL A 426 6.35 -31.28 -35.60
CA VAL A 426 5.30 -30.32 -36.01
C VAL A 426 4.67 -30.75 -37.34
N LYS A 427 5.50 -31.06 -38.34
CA LYS A 427 5.03 -31.49 -39.67
C LYS A 427 4.35 -32.87 -39.65
N ASP A 428 4.89 -33.82 -38.90
CA ASP A 428 4.34 -35.19 -38.79
C ASP A 428 2.93 -35.16 -38.17
N ASN A 429 2.68 -34.27 -37.22
CA ASN A 429 1.37 -34.02 -36.63
C ASN A 429 0.45 -33.13 -37.48
N GLY A 430 0.83 -32.80 -38.72
CA GLY A 430 0.03 -31.99 -39.64
C GLY A 430 -0.06 -30.50 -39.29
N LEU A 431 0.76 -30.03 -38.33
CA LEU A 431 0.82 -28.65 -37.89
C LEU A 431 1.87 -27.85 -38.68
N LYS A 432 1.95 -26.55 -38.39
CA LYS A 432 2.95 -25.63 -38.90
C LYS A 432 3.26 -24.58 -37.84
N PHE A 433 4.46 -24.02 -37.87
CA PHE A 433 4.73 -22.75 -37.19
C PHE A 433 3.93 -21.63 -37.86
N ILE A 434 3.20 -20.86 -37.05
CA ILE A 434 2.50 -19.65 -37.44
C ILE A 434 3.40 -18.47 -37.06
N ASN A 435 3.70 -17.57 -38.00
CA ASN A 435 4.42 -16.36 -37.66
C ASN A 435 3.52 -15.46 -36.80
N PRO A 436 3.89 -15.15 -35.54
CA PRO A 436 3.15 -14.17 -34.73
C PRO A 436 3.18 -12.78 -35.37
N THR A 437 2.25 -11.91 -34.98
CA THR A 437 2.20 -10.51 -35.42
C THR A 437 2.10 -9.61 -34.20
N PRO A 438 2.88 -8.51 -34.09
CA PRO A 438 2.71 -7.54 -33.00
C PRO A 438 1.26 -7.01 -32.91
N GLY A 439 0.75 -6.87 -31.68
CA GLY A 439 -0.64 -6.55 -31.36
C GLY A 439 -1.62 -7.72 -31.45
N GLN A 440 -1.21 -8.90 -31.94
CA GLN A 440 -2.11 -10.04 -32.12
C GLN A 440 -2.35 -10.78 -30.79
N TYR A 441 -3.62 -10.93 -30.41
CA TYR A 441 -4.03 -11.83 -29.33
C TYR A 441 -3.82 -13.31 -29.71
N ILE A 442 -3.52 -14.12 -28.71
CA ILE A 442 -3.17 -15.55 -28.85
C ILE A 442 -4.42 -16.42 -28.64
N ASP A 443 -5.14 -16.12 -27.56
CA ASP A 443 -6.31 -16.82 -27.02
C ASP A 443 -7.65 -16.12 -27.31
N SER A 444 -8.75 -16.71 -26.82
CA SER A 444 -10.12 -16.25 -27.06
C SER A 444 -10.67 -15.22 -26.07
N ASN A 445 -9.98 -14.98 -24.95
CA ASN A 445 -10.35 -14.01 -23.92
C ASN A 445 -9.54 -12.69 -24.01
N GLU A 446 -8.66 -12.55 -25.01
CA GLU A 446 -7.76 -11.39 -25.19
C GLU A 446 -6.78 -11.16 -24.02
N ILE A 447 -6.43 -12.23 -23.29
CA ILE A 447 -5.54 -12.19 -22.12
C ILE A 447 -4.07 -12.17 -22.53
N LEU A 448 -3.68 -12.95 -23.54
CA LEU A 448 -2.30 -13.08 -24.01
C LEU A 448 -2.13 -12.40 -25.37
N GLN A 449 -1.12 -11.53 -25.50
CA GLN A 449 -0.87 -10.72 -26.69
C GLN A 449 0.62 -10.74 -27.07
N PHE A 450 0.92 -10.89 -28.36
CA PHE A 450 2.28 -10.64 -28.87
C PHE A 450 2.53 -9.12 -28.92
N VAL A 451 3.43 -8.58 -28.09
CA VAL A 451 3.74 -7.13 -28.08
C VAL A 451 4.90 -6.77 -29.02
N GLN A 452 5.91 -7.64 -29.11
CA GLN A 452 7.03 -7.52 -30.04
C GLN A 452 7.34 -8.91 -30.57
N SER A 453 7.56 -9.06 -31.88
CA SER A 453 7.99 -10.34 -32.45
C SER A 453 8.44 -10.20 -33.90
N GLY A 454 9.43 -11.01 -34.29
CA GLY A 454 9.75 -11.26 -35.70
C GLY A 454 10.27 -10.05 -36.47
N LYS A 455 10.74 -9.03 -35.76
CA LYS A 455 11.48 -7.89 -36.29
C LYS A 455 12.91 -8.34 -36.58
N ASP A 456 13.48 -7.87 -37.68
CA ASP A 456 14.86 -8.14 -38.07
C ASP A 456 15.74 -7.00 -37.59
N PHE A 457 16.62 -7.30 -36.62
CA PHE A 457 17.60 -6.35 -36.07
C PHE A 457 18.98 -6.43 -36.76
N GLY A 458 19.15 -7.36 -37.72
CA GLY A 458 20.44 -7.67 -38.35
C GLY A 458 21.34 -8.59 -37.50
N PRO A 459 22.55 -8.89 -37.97
CA PRO A 459 23.52 -9.72 -37.24
C PRO A 459 24.14 -8.93 -36.07
N ILE A 460 24.22 -9.56 -34.89
CA ILE A 460 24.55 -8.89 -33.63
C ILE A 460 25.81 -9.48 -33.00
N GLY A 461 26.80 -8.61 -32.74
CA GLY A 461 28.12 -8.99 -32.22
C GLY A 461 29.27 -8.80 -33.21
N SER A 462 30.51 -8.84 -32.72
CA SER A 462 31.72 -8.60 -33.53
C SER A 462 32.17 -9.82 -34.35
N GLN A 463 31.86 -11.04 -33.89
CA GLN A 463 32.17 -12.27 -34.62
C GLN A 463 31.17 -12.51 -35.75
N LYS A 464 31.55 -12.16 -36.97
CA LYS A 464 30.73 -12.23 -38.19
C LYS A 464 30.05 -13.60 -38.44
N HIS A 465 30.60 -14.68 -37.90
CA HIS A 465 30.07 -16.04 -38.06
C HIS A 465 29.12 -16.50 -36.94
N MET A 466 29.19 -15.91 -35.75
CA MET A 466 28.27 -16.18 -34.63
C MET A 466 27.15 -15.14 -34.52
N ALA A 467 27.31 -13.99 -35.16
CA ALA A 467 26.39 -12.85 -35.04
C ALA A 467 24.98 -13.10 -35.63
N GLU A 468 24.82 -14.03 -36.58
CA GLU A 468 23.50 -14.47 -37.05
C GLU A 468 22.86 -15.52 -36.13
N TYR A 469 23.68 -16.31 -35.42
CA TYR A 469 23.19 -17.30 -34.46
C TYR A 469 22.64 -16.60 -33.22
N TRP A 470 23.45 -15.81 -32.52
CA TRP A 470 22.99 -15.09 -31.32
C TRP A 470 21.89 -14.06 -31.62
N GLY A 471 21.89 -13.46 -32.83
CA GLY A 471 20.88 -12.48 -33.25
C GLY A 471 19.43 -12.99 -33.31
N ILE A 472 19.17 -14.29 -33.11
CA ILE A 472 17.79 -14.81 -32.97
C ILE A 472 17.15 -14.50 -31.62
N ASN A 473 17.96 -14.31 -30.57
CA ASN A 473 17.53 -13.91 -29.23
C ASN A 473 16.69 -12.62 -29.30
N GLU A 474 17.22 -11.65 -30.03
CA GLU A 474 16.63 -10.35 -30.33
C GLU A 474 15.35 -10.46 -31.18
N ASN A 475 15.22 -11.51 -32.00
CA ASN A 475 14.07 -11.78 -32.86
C ASN A 475 12.87 -12.44 -32.13
N SER A 476 13.01 -12.74 -30.83
CA SER A 476 12.07 -13.51 -30.00
C SER A 476 10.60 -13.05 -30.08
N ALA A 477 9.65 -13.97 -29.85
CA ALA A 477 8.25 -13.64 -29.61
C ALA A 477 8.01 -13.22 -28.15
N ILE A 478 7.80 -11.93 -27.94
CA ILE A 478 7.56 -11.33 -26.63
C ILE A 478 6.06 -11.33 -26.36
N VAL A 479 5.64 -12.01 -25.29
CA VAL A 479 4.24 -12.14 -24.91
C VAL A 479 3.95 -11.27 -23.69
N TYR A 480 2.91 -10.45 -23.79
CA TYR A 480 2.34 -9.70 -22.68
C TYR A 480 1.04 -10.39 -22.24
N LEU A 481 0.78 -10.37 -20.94
CA LEU A 481 -0.38 -10.97 -20.29
C LEU A 481 -1.12 -9.89 -19.51
N ASN A 482 -2.44 -9.81 -19.71
CA ASN A 482 -3.32 -8.89 -19.00
C ASN A 482 -4.54 -9.63 -18.45
N TYR A 483 -4.65 -9.75 -17.12
CA TYR A 483 -5.80 -10.37 -16.47
C TYR A 483 -6.11 -9.69 -15.13
N GLY A 484 -7.12 -8.83 -15.14
CA GLY A 484 -7.54 -8.03 -13.99
C GLY A 484 -6.38 -7.29 -13.32
N ASP A 485 -6.24 -7.50 -12.01
CA ASP A 485 -5.18 -6.93 -11.18
C ASP A 485 -3.76 -7.51 -11.45
N PHE A 486 -3.60 -8.49 -12.36
CA PHE A 486 -2.29 -9.06 -12.74
C PHE A 486 -1.92 -8.81 -14.20
N GLN A 487 -0.76 -8.19 -14.42
CA GLN A 487 -0.16 -7.94 -15.73
C GLN A 487 1.28 -8.44 -15.75
N GLY A 488 1.66 -9.21 -16.78
CA GLY A 488 2.95 -9.92 -16.84
C GLY A 488 3.62 -9.81 -18.20
N LEU A 489 4.96 -9.77 -18.21
CA LEU A 489 5.75 -9.69 -19.44
C LEU A 489 6.70 -10.90 -19.55
N PHE A 490 6.47 -11.72 -20.58
CA PHE A 490 7.30 -12.87 -20.93
C PHE A 490 8.33 -12.41 -21.97
N ALA A 491 9.50 -11.97 -21.48
CA ALA A 491 10.52 -11.31 -22.28
C ALA A 491 11.43 -12.28 -23.07
N ALA A 492 11.25 -13.60 -22.91
CA ALA A 492 12.07 -14.63 -23.54
C ALA A 492 13.57 -14.32 -23.35
N ASP A 493 14.32 -14.36 -24.45
CA ASP A 493 15.74 -14.04 -24.50
C ASP A 493 16.02 -12.76 -25.27
N MET A 494 15.18 -11.72 -25.14
CA MET A 494 15.51 -10.40 -25.70
C MET A 494 16.85 -9.87 -25.15
N GLU A 495 17.62 -9.20 -26.01
CA GLU A 495 18.88 -8.56 -25.65
C GLU A 495 18.79 -7.04 -25.85
N TRP A 496 19.90 -6.32 -25.71
CA TRP A 496 19.94 -4.86 -25.66
C TRP A 496 19.33 -4.13 -26.88
N THR A 497 19.26 -4.73 -28.08
CA THR A 497 18.71 -4.04 -29.27
C THR A 497 17.19 -4.10 -29.29
N SER A 498 16.62 -5.28 -28.99
CA SER A 498 15.18 -5.54 -28.95
C SER A 498 14.56 -4.90 -27.70
N GLU A 499 15.24 -4.93 -26.55
CA GLU A 499 14.90 -4.14 -25.35
C GLU A 499 14.84 -2.63 -25.65
N LYS A 500 15.86 -2.11 -26.33
CA LYS A 500 15.91 -0.69 -26.70
C LYS A 500 14.75 -0.33 -27.62
N ASP A 501 14.45 -1.18 -28.60
CA ASP A 501 13.33 -1.00 -29.49
C ASP A 501 11.98 -1.06 -28.78
N PHE A 502 11.86 -1.92 -27.76
CA PHE A 502 10.67 -2.11 -26.94
C PHE A 502 10.29 -0.84 -26.16
N TRP A 503 11.26 -0.19 -25.50
CA TRP A 503 10.99 1.05 -24.76
C TRP A 503 10.97 2.30 -25.67
N VAL A 504 11.77 2.36 -26.73
CA VAL A 504 11.77 3.50 -27.68
C VAL A 504 10.47 3.55 -28.50
N SER A 505 9.86 2.39 -28.79
CA SER A 505 8.61 2.29 -29.55
C SER A 505 7.35 2.31 -28.68
N ASP A 506 7.50 2.49 -27.36
CA ASP A 506 6.42 2.48 -26.35
C ASP A 506 5.48 1.25 -26.44
N LEU A 507 6.06 0.04 -26.54
CA LEU A 507 5.28 -1.19 -26.81
C LEU A 507 4.36 -1.65 -25.66
N LEU A 508 4.47 -1.07 -24.47
CA LEU A 508 3.48 -1.23 -23.40
C LEU A 508 2.37 -0.18 -23.46
N ASP A 509 2.53 1.00 -24.08
CA ASP A 509 1.50 2.05 -24.18
C ASP A 509 0.77 2.25 -22.83
N GLY A 510 1.56 2.68 -21.83
CA GLY A 510 1.12 2.96 -20.45
C GLY A 510 0.66 1.77 -19.60
N LYS A 511 0.69 0.53 -20.10
CA LYS A 511 0.32 -0.69 -19.33
C LYS A 511 1.36 -0.99 -18.25
N LYS A 512 0.92 -1.52 -17.11
CA LYS A 512 1.83 -1.92 -16.03
C LYS A 512 2.39 -3.32 -16.29
N VAL A 513 3.48 -3.66 -15.61
CA VAL A 513 3.96 -5.04 -15.49
C VAL A 513 4.18 -5.29 -14.00
N ASP A 514 3.38 -6.19 -13.41
CA ASP A 514 3.57 -6.61 -12.02
C ASP A 514 4.71 -7.64 -11.90
N LEU A 515 4.94 -8.42 -12.96
CA LEU A 515 5.91 -9.51 -13.00
C LEU A 515 6.58 -9.64 -14.38
N LEU A 516 7.91 -9.58 -14.39
CA LEU A 516 8.77 -9.78 -15.56
C LEU A 516 9.40 -11.19 -15.53
N LYS A 517 9.25 -12.00 -16.60
CA LYS A 517 10.26 -13.02 -16.89
C LYS A 517 11.51 -12.26 -17.31
N VAL A 518 12.55 -12.34 -16.50
CA VAL A 518 13.83 -11.69 -16.77
C VAL A 518 14.38 -12.17 -18.12
N PRO A 519 14.75 -11.24 -19.02
CA PRO A 519 15.28 -11.57 -20.33
C PRO A 519 16.58 -12.41 -20.27
N HIS A 520 16.69 -13.40 -21.15
CA HIS A 520 17.91 -14.18 -21.42
C HIS A 520 18.57 -14.69 -20.13
N HIS A 521 17.76 -15.31 -19.27
CA HIS A 521 18.14 -15.96 -18.02
C HIS A 521 18.97 -15.08 -17.04
N GLY A 522 18.96 -13.75 -17.22
CA GLY A 522 19.78 -12.79 -16.47
C GLY A 522 21.23 -12.64 -16.97
N TYR A 523 21.55 -13.09 -18.18
CA TYR A 523 22.87 -12.93 -18.80
C TYR A 523 23.20 -11.48 -19.16
N ASN A 524 24.50 -11.19 -19.26
CA ASN A 524 25.04 -9.84 -19.44
C ASN A 524 24.92 -9.28 -20.88
N THR A 525 23.96 -9.78 -21.67
CA THR A 525 23.54 -9.22 -22.96
C THR A 525 22.13 -8.64 -22.90
N SER A 526 21.46 -8.73 -21.75
CA SER A 526 20.11 -8.21 -21.53
C SER A 526 20.02 -7.25 -20.33
N SER A 527 18.80 -6.95 -19.89
CA SER A 527 18.39 -6.20 -18.71
C SER A 527 19.02 -4.81 -18.63
N THR A 528 18.87 -4.00 -19.68
CA THR A 528 19.29 -2.59 -19.69
C THR A 528 18.51 -1.76 -18.67
N GLY A 529 19.18 -0.76 -18.08
CA GLY A 529 18.56 0.15 -17.12
C GLY A 529 17.38 0.94 -17.69
N ASP A 530 17.42 1.33 -18.97
CA ASP A 530 16.31 2.06 -19.62
C ASP A 530 15.09 1.16 -19.84
N PHE A 531 15.28 -0.10 -20.29
CA PHE A 531 14.20 -1.08 -20.42
C PHE A 531 13.55 -1.39 -19.07
N LEU A 532 14.36 -1.67 -18.03
CA LEU A 532 13.84 -1.98 -16.70
C LEU A 532 13.10 -0.80 -16.05
N LYS A 533 13.57 0.43 -16.28
CA LYS A 533 12.90 1.65 -15.84
C LYS A 533 11.59 1.93 -16.59
N TYR A 534 11.51 1.52 -17.86
CA TYR A 534 10.30 1.62 -18.67
C TYR A 534 9.25 0.57 -18.27
N VAL A 535 9.68 -0.69 -18.11
CA VAL A 535 8.83 -1.81 -17.66
C VAL A 535 8.39 -1.66 -16.20
N ASN A 536 9.28 -1.14 -15.34
CA ASN A 536 9.04 -0.81 -13.92
C ASN A 536 8.42 -1.96 -13.11
N ALA A 537 8.82 -3.22 -13.39
CA ALA A 537 8.26 -4.40 -12.73
C ALA A 537 8.83 -4.60 -11.31
N PRO A 538 7.99 -4.71 -10.27
CA PRO A 538 8.47 -4.94 -8.90
C PRO A 538 8.96 -6.37 -8.65
N VAL A 539 8.61 -7.33 -9.52
CA VAL A 539 8.99 -8.75 -9.40
C VAL A 539 9.62 -9.23 -10.71
N GLY A 540 10.74 -9.94 -10.60
CA GLY A 540 11.42 -10.61 -11.72
C GLY A 540 11.58 -12.11 -11.44
N ILE A 541 11.17 -12.97 -12.38
CA ILE A 541 11.44 -14.41 -12.34
C ILE A 541 12.56 -14.73 -13.33
N VAL A 542 13.58 -15.45 -12.86
CA VAL A 542 14.71 -15.91 -13.66
C VAL A 542 14.64 -17.44 -13.82
N SER A 543 14.47 -17.92 -15.05
CA SER A 543 14.59 -19.35 -15.39
C SER A 543 16.05 -19.74 -15.44
N ARG A 544 16.43 -20.77 -14.68
CA ARG A 544 17.85 -21.13 -14.42
C ARG A 544 18.00 -22.41 -13.60
N ALA A 545 19.22 -22.96 -13.60
CA ALA A 545 19.69 -23.99 -12.69
C ALA A 545 20.14 -23.42 -11.32
N GLU A 546 20.41 -24.29 -10.34
CA GLU A 546 21.00 -23.93 -9.05
C GLU A 546 22.45 -23.39 -9.24
N ASP A 547 22.95 -22.58 -8.31
CA ASP A 547 24.29 -21.94 -8.31
C ASP A 547 24.66 -21.05 -9.53
N SER A 548 23.71 -20.73 -10.41
CA SER A 548 23.98 -20.06 -11.69
C SER A 548 23.87 -18.52 -11.67
N ILE A 549 23.95 -17.83 -10.51
CA ILE A 549 23.88 -16.35 -10.51
C ILE A 549 25.26 -15.75 -10.76
N ASP A 550 25.43 -15.15 -11.94
CA ASP A 550 26.53 -14.24 -12.18
C ASP A 550 26.08 -12.83 -11.78
N LYS A 551 26.84 -12.16 -10.89
CA LYS A 551 26.47 -10.82 -10.36
C LYS A 551 26.93 -9.71 -11.30
N ASN A 552 26.56 -9.89 -12.56
CA ASN A 552 26.91 -9.13 -13.74
C ASN A 552 26.13 -7.79 -13.82
N THR A 553 26.27 -7.04 -14.91
CA THR A 553 25.58 -5.75 -15.08
C THR A 553 24.05 -5.92 -15.19
N ALA A 554 23.55 -6.99 -15.82
CA ALA A 554 22.13 -7.29 -15.90
C ALA A 554 21.51 -7.51 -14.50
N PHE A 555 22.14 -8.35 -13.67
CA PHE A 555 21.76 -8.56 -12.26
C PHE A 555 21.78 -7.24 -11.46
N ASN A 556 22.84 -6.44 -11.60
CA ASN A 556 22.94 -5.16 -10.89
C ASN A 556 21.89 -4.15 -11.40
N ASN A 557 21.55 -4.13 -12.69
CA ASN A 557 20.50 -3.26 -13.22
C ASN A 557 19.11 -3.65 -12.68
N LEU A 558 18.81 -4.95 -12.58
CA LEU A 558 17.57 -5.46 -11.98
C LEU A 558 17.42 -4.98 -10.53
N VAL A 559 18.44 -5.25 -9.69
CA VAL A 559 18.41 -4.87 -8.26
C VAL A 559 18.38 -3.35 -8.09
N ASN A 560 19.14 -2.58 -8.89
CA ASN A 560 19.17 -1.11 -8.78
C ASN A 560 17.88 -0.42 -9.25
N ASN A 561 17.06 -1.08 -10.10
CA ASN A 561 15.71 -0.62 -10.45
C ASN A 561 14.63 -1.14 -9.48
N GLY A 562 15.02 -1.83 -8.39
CA GLY A 562 14.10 -2.30 -7.35
C GLY A 562 13.38 -3.60 -7.67
N VAL A 563 13.80 -4.34 -8.70
CA VAL A 563 13.19 -5.63 -9.09
C VAL A 563 13.52 -6.69 -8.04
N MET A 564 12.48 -7.24 -7.39
CA MET A 564 12.64 -8.37 -6.46
C MET A 564 12.77 -9.67 -7.26
N LEU A 565 13.96 -10.27 -7.25
CA LEU A 565 14.29 -11.45 -8.05
C LEU A 565 13.92 -12.77 -7.35
N TYR A 566 13.39 -13.69 -8.15
CA TYR A 566 13.04 -15.07 -7.77
C TYR A 566 13.59 -16.04 -8.82
N GLU A 567 13.99 -17.23 -8.40
CA GLU A 567 14.74 -18.18 -9.24
C GLU A 567 13.98 -19.50 -9.36
N THR A 568 13.78 -20.02 -10.57
CA THR A 568 13.02 -21.27 -10.76
C THR A 568 13.63 -22.45 -10.01
N SER A 569 14.96 -22.52 -9.95
CA SER A 569 15.74 -23.55 -9.26
C SER A 569 15.56 -23.59 -7.75
N GLN A 570 15.26 -22.45 -7.10
CA GLN A 570 15.10 -22.39 -5.64
C GLN A 570 13.72 -22.88 -5.16
N SER A 571 12.75 -23.05 -6.07
CA SER A 571 11.42 -23.52 -5.70
C SER A 571 11.39 -25.03 -5.46
N LYS A 572 11.13 -25.38 -4.19
CA LYS A 572 10.86 -26.75 -3.71
C LYS A 572 9.71 -27.46 -4.48
N ASN A 573 8.87 -26.70 -5.20
CA ASN A 573 7.71 -27.19 -5.97
C ASN A 573 7.97 -27.20 -7.49
N GLY A 574 9.22 -27.40 -7.94
CA GLY A 574 9.58 -27.61 -9.35
C GLY A 574 9.45 -26.35 -10.23
N GLY A 575 9.63 -25.16 -9.64
CA GLY A 575 9.45 -23.87 -10.30
C GLY A 575 8.39 -22.99 -9.61
N ILE A 576 8.24 -21.75 -10.05
CA ILE A 576 7.44 -20.73 -9.35
C ILE A 576 6.01 -20.71 -9.90
N SER A 577 5.01 -20.71 -9.01
CA SER A 577 3.59 -20.69 -9.37
C SER A 577 2.99 -19.30 -9.14
N VAL A 578 2.23 -18.78 -10.11
CA VAL A 578 1.44 -17.54 -9.99
C VAL A 578 -0.03 -17.87 -10.23
N TYR A 579 -0.90 -17.25 -9.43
CA TYR A 579 -2.33 -17.47 -9.45
C TYR A 579 -3.03 -16.11 -9.40
N ALA A 580 -3.96 -15.85 -10.32
CA ALA A 580 -4.68 -14.57 -10.38
C ALA A 580 -6.18 -14.75 -10.66
N THR A 581 -6.97 -13.82 -10.13
CA THR A 581 -8.38 -13.56 -10.41
C THR A 581 -8.50 -12.13 -10.94
N GLU A 582 -9.71 -11.68 -11.30
CA GLU A 582 -9.90 -10.26 -11.67
C GLU A 582 -9.54 -9.31 -10.52
N ASP A 583 -9.80 -9.71 -9.27
CA ASP A 583 -9.74 -8.89 -8.05
C ASP A 583 -8.41 -8.98 -7.27
N ASN A 584 -7.57 -10.00 -7.51
CA ASN A 584 -6.27 -10.15 -6.87
C ASN A 584 -5.35 -11.15 -7.58
N TRP A 585 -4.05 -11.11 -7.27
CA TRP A 585 -3.13 -12.20 -7.55
C TRP A 585 -2.26 -12.58 -6.34
N SER A 586 -1.57 -13.70 -6.47
CA SER A 586 -0.60 -14.22 -5.51
C SER A 586 0.47 -15.05 -6.23
N MET A 587 1.67 -15.11 -5.66
CA MET A 587 2.74 -15.98 -6.12
C MET A 587 3.12 -16.93 -4.99
N GLU A 588 3.18 -18.22 -5.31
CA GLU A 588 3.69 -19.27 -4.44
C GLU A 588 5.13 -19.58 -4.89
N ASP A 589 6.07 -19.18 -4.05
CA ASP A 589 7.44 -19.67 -4.07
C ASP A 589 7.79 -20.20 -2.68
N ALA A 590 8.42 -21.37 -2.65
CA ALA A 590 8.71 -22.11 -1.44
C ALA A 590 10.02 -21.66 -0.75
N SER A 591 10.65 -20.58 -1.23
CA SER A 591 11.81 -19.93 -0.61
C SER A 591 11.46 -19.14 0.66
N LYS A 592 10.21 -18.67 0.83
CA LYS A 592 9.79 -17.81 1.94
C LYS A 592 9.44 -18.54 3.23
N ASP A 593 10.44 -19.22 3.78
CA ASP A 593 10.61 -19.25 5.23
C ASP A 593 11.21 -17.88 5.65
N ASN A 594 10.51 -17.10 6.49
CA ASN A 594 10.93 -15.74 6.94
C ASN A 594 12.05 -15.78 7.99
#